data_AF-A0A842SQE5-F1
#
_entry.id   AF-A0A842SQE5-F1
#
_cell.length_a   1.000
_cell.length_b   1.000
_cell.length_c   1.000
_cell.angle_alpha   90.00
_cell.angle_beta   90.00
_cell.angle_gamma   90.00
#
_symmetry.space_group_name_H-M   'P 1'
#
loop_
_entity.id
_entity.type
_entity.pdbx_description
1 polymer ?
#
loop_
_entity_poly.entity_id
_entity_poly.type
_entity_poly.pdbx_seq_one_letter_code
_entity_poly.pdbx_strand_id
1 'polypeptide(L)'
;MGKTLRKPQTLEKVTLKLDLDTSIRKALRIMIDNNEYSAQVMDGKEIISEITVSELREAICQGLQSSTTIQQLLLGKIFREIFFKQDG
;
A
#
# COMPACT_ATOMS: atom_id res chain seq x y z
N MET A 1 -5.32 7.29 49.26
CA MET A 1 -4.33 7.02 48.19
C MET A 1 -5.05 6.68 46.91
N GLY A 2 -5.38 7.68 46.09
CA GLY A 2 -6.06 7.45 44.80
C GLY A 2 -5.04 7.07 43.73
N LYS A 3 -5.11 5.84 43.22
CA LYS A 3 -4.35 5.45 42.03
C LYS A 3 -5.08 6.01 40.83
N THR A 4 -4.58 7.10 40.26
CA THR A 4 -5.06 7.62 38.98
C THR A 4 -4.71 6.61 37.90
N LEU A 5 -5.71 5.82 37.49
CA LEU A 5 -5.63 4.94 36.32
C LEU A 5 -5.39 5.84 35.10
N ARG A 6 -4.17 5.80 34.56
CA ARG A 6 -3.87 6.41 33.26
C ARG A 6 -4.73 5.70 32.22
N LYS A 7 -5.58 6.44 31.51
CA LYS A 7 -6.33 5.94 30.35
C LYS A 7 -5.32 5.33 29.36
N PRO A 8 -5.62 4.18 28.74
CA PRO A 8 -4.79 3.68 27.65
C PRO A 8 -4.73 4.76 26.57
N GLN A 9 -3.54 5.27 26.28
CA GLN A 9 -3.31 6.08 25.10
C GLN A 9 -3.50 5.14 23.91
N THR A 10 -4.64 5.25 23.23
CA THR A 10 -4.84 4.63 21.92
C THR A 10 -3.78 5.23 21.01
N LEU A 11 -2.72 4.47 20.70
CA LEU A 11 -1.79 4.83 19.65
C LEU A 11 -2.62 4.89 18.37
N GLU A 12 -2.95 6.09 17.90
CA GLU A 12 -3.50 6.26 16.55
C GLU A 12 -2.48 5.64 15.59
N LYS A 13 -2.84 4.49 15.01
CA LYS A 13 -2.01 3.85 14.01
C LYS A 13 -1.96 4.80 12.83
N VAL A 14 -0.82 5.48 12.66
CA VAL A 14 -0.63 6.40 11.53
C VAL A 14 -0.59 5.56 10.28
N THR A 15 -1.70 5.51 9.55
CA THR A 15 -1.77 4.76 8.30
C THR A 15 -0.88 5.44 7.27
N LEU A 16 0.09 4.68 6.75
CA LEU A 16 1.00 5.15 5.73
C LEU A 16 0.25 5.46 4.44
N LYS A 17 0.59 6.57 3.78
CA LYS A 17 -0.06 7.04 2.54
C LYS A 17 0.94 7.14 1.41
N LEU A 18 0.53 6.70 0.22
CA LEU A 18 1.32 6.74 -1.02
C LEU A 18 0.52 7.45 -2.11
N ASP A 19 1.18 8.29 -2.88
CA ASP A 19 0.59 8.89 -4.07
C ASP A 19 0.66 7.94 -5.27
N LEU A 20 -0.26 8.11 -6.21
CA LEU A 20 -0.34 7.32 -7.45
C LEU A 20 0.96 7.28 -8.28
N ASP A 21 1.75 8.36 -8.25
CA ASP A 21 3.02 8.50 -8.96
C ASP A 21 4.20 7.83 -8.26
N THR A 22 4.00 7.35 -7.03
CA THR A 22 5.05 6.69 -6.25
C THR A 22 5.45 5.39 -6.95
N SER A 23 6.77 5.18 -7.14
CA SER A 23 7.28 3.93 -7.70
C SER A 23 7.24 2.80 -6.70
N ILE A 24 7.18 1.55 -7.18
CA ILE A 24 7.27 0.34 -6.34
C ILE A 24 8.50 0.39 -5.42
N ARG A 25 9.66 0.80 -5.95
CA ARG A 25 10.89 0.96 -5.16
C ARG A 25 10.71 1.93 -4.00
N LYS A 26 10.13 3.11 -4.27
CA LYS A 26 9.93 4.15 -3.26
C LYS A 26 8.88 3.70 -2.23
N ALA A 27 7.79 3.06 -2.67
CA ALA A 27 6.78 2.49 -1.79
C ALA A 27 7.37 1.46 -0.82
N LEU A 28 8.14 0.49 -1.32
CA LEU A 28 8.83 -0.50 -0.50
C LEU A 28 9.79 0.15 0.51
N ARG A 29 10.56 1.15 0.06
CA ARG A 29 11.48 1.87 0.94
C ARG A 29 10.74 2.57 2.08
N ILE A 30 9.66 3.29 1.77
CA ILE A 30 8.84 3.99 2.75
C ILE A 30 8.22 3.00 3.75
N MET A 31 7.69 1.87 3.27
CA MET A 31 7.13 0.81 4.13
C MET A 31 8.17 0.22 5.09
N ILE A 32 9.37 -0.10 4.59
CA ILE A 32 10.48 -0.59 5.41
C ILE A 32 10.91 0.44 6.45
N ASP A 33 11.10 1.70 6.04
CA ASP A 33 11.56 2.78 6.92
C ASP A 33 10.55 3.09 8.04
N ASN A 34 9.27 2.80 7.83
CA ASN A 34 8.20 3.00 8.83
C ASN A 34 7.76 1.71 9.55
N ASN A 35 8.37 0.56 9.24
CA ASN A 35 7.97 -0.75 9.76
C ASN A 35 6.47 -1.05 9.55
N GLU A 36 5.93 -0.65 8.39
CA GLU A 36 4.54 -0.88 8.00
C GLU A 36 4.48 -1.85 6.81
N TYR A 37 3.51 -2.77 6.85
CA TYR A 37 3.35 -3.79 5.82
C TYR A 37 2.32 -3.42 4.74
N SER A 38 1.54 -2.37 4.99
CA SER A 38 0.56 -1.85 4.05
C SER A 38 0.53 -0.32 4.05
N ALA A 39 -0.02 0.23 2.98
CA ALA A 39 -0.20 1.66 2.79
C ALA A 39 -1.47 1.94 2.01
N GLN A 40 -2.14 3.02 2.38
CA GLN A 40 -3.24 3.58 1.61
C GLN A 40 -2.72 4.31 0.38
N VAL A 41 -3.33 4.06 -0.76
CA VAL A 41 -3.06 4.79 -2.00
C VAL A 41 -4.02 5.95 -2.10
N MET A 42 -3.48 7.15 -2.27
CA MET A 42 -4.20 8.40 -2.38
C MET A 42 -4.31 8.84 -3.85
N ASP A 43 -5.50 9.30 -4.25
CA ASP A 43 -5.71 10.14 -5.43
C ASP A 43 -6.22 11.50 -4.97
N GLY A 44 -5.31 12.48 -4.88
CA GLY A 44 -5.58 13.75 -4.23
C GLY A 44 -5.96 13.60 -2.75
N LYS A 45 -7.25 13.71 -2.44
CA LYS A 45 -7.78 13.59 -1.06
C LYS A 45 -8.50 12.27 -0.80
N GLU A 46 -8.67 11.44 -1.82
CA GLU A 46 -9.44 10.21 -1.73
C GLU A 46 -8.51 9.01 -1.57
N ILE A 47 -8.91 8.07 -0.71
CA ILE A 47 -8.24 6.77 -0.61
C ILE A 47 -8.90 5.86 -1.63
N ILE A 48 -8.14 5.42 -2.62
CA ILE A 48 -8.66 4.62 -3.74
C ILE A 48 -8.31 3.14 -3.61
N SER A 49 -7.28 2.80 -2.81
CA SER A 49 -6.82 1.43 -2.64
C SER A 49 -5.94 1.27 -1.40
N GLU A 50 -5.70 0.03 -1.00
CA GLU A 50 -4.64 -0.35 -0.06
C GLU A 50 -3.66 -1.26 -0.80
N ILE A 51 -2.36 -1.03 -0.61
CA ILE A 51 -1.30 -1.85 -1.17
C ILE A 51 -0.44 -2.42 -0.05
N THR A 52 -0.06 -3.68 -0.20
CA THR A 52 0.81 -4.40 0.72
C THR A 52 2.20 -4.63 0.15
N VAL A 53 3.19 -4.85 1.03
CA VAL A 53 4.55 -5.27 0.64
C VAL A 53 4.51 -6.55 -0.22
N SER A 54 3.61 -7.49 0.09
CA SER A 54 3.47 -8.75 -0.65
C SER A 54 3.07 -8.52 -2.11
N GLU A 55 2.11 -7.62 -2.37
CA GLU A 55 1.68 -7.31 -3.74
C GLU A 55 2.78 -6.58 -4.52
N LEU A 56 3.53 -5.68 -3.87
CA LEU A 56 4.68 -5.02 -4.48
C LEU A 56 5.79 -6.02 -4.84
N ARG A 57 6.04 -6.99 -3.96
CA ARG A 57 6.99 -8.08 -4.20
C ARG A 57 6.51 -8.97 -5.36
N GLU A 58 5.24 -9.36 -5.35
CA GLU A 58 4.66 -10.20 -6.40
C GLU A 58 4.73 -9.51 -7.77
N ALA A 59 4.43 -8.21 -7.83
CA ALA A 59 4.57 -7.40 -9.03
C ALA A 59 5.99 -7.49 -9.61
N ILE A 60 7.02 -7.31 -8.77
CA ILE A 60 8.43 -7.45 -9.19
C ILE A 60 8.72 -8.87 -9.68
N CYS A 61 8.25 -9.90 -8.95
CA CYS A 61 8.43 -11.30 -9.36
C CYS A 61 7.73 -11.62 -10.70
N GLN A 62 6.64 -10.92 -11.03
CA GLN A 62 5.94 -11.02 -12.31
C GLN A 62 6.60 -10.18 -13.42
N GLY A 63 7.75 -9.56 -13.15
CA GLY A 63 8.57 -8.85 -14.14
C GLY A 63 8.31 -7.34 -14.21
N LEU A 64 7.49 -6.77 -13.34
CA LEU A 64 7.34 -5.31 -13.28
C LEU A 64 8.66 -4.69 -12.82
N GLN A 65 9.03 -3.59 -13.47
CA GLN A 65 10.21 -2.85 -13.11
C GLN A 65 10.00 -2.14 -11.77
N SER A 66 11.05 -2.06 -10.95
CA SER A 66 10.96 -1.33 -9.66
C SER A 66 10.62 0.17 -9.81
N SER A 67 10.77 0.73 -11.02
CA SER A 67 10.37 2.09 -11.39
C SER A 67 8.89 2.24 -11.78
N THR A 68 8.16 1.14 -11.96
CA THR A 68 6.72 1.17 -12.23
C THR A 68 5.99 1.89 -11.10
N THR A 69 5.04 2.75 -11.44
CA THR A 69 4.27 3.54 -10.47
C THR A 69 3.13 2.73 -9.86
N ILE A 70 2.64 3.15 -8.69
CA ILE A 70 1.45 2.55 -8.08
C ILE A 70 0.25 2.61 -9.04
N GLN A 71 0.08 3.72 -9.75
CA GLN A 71 -0.97 3.85 -10.77
C GLN A 71 -0.90 2.76 -11.84
N GLN A 72 0.29 2.51 -12.39
CA GLN A 72 0.50 1.48 -13.42
C GLN A 72 0.24 0.08 -12.86
N LEU A 73 0.65 -0.18 -11.61
CA LEU A 73 0.38 -1.44 -10.93
C LEU A 73 -1.13 -1.67 -10.74
N LEU A 74 -1.86 -0.68 -10.23
CA LEU A 74 -3.31 -0.76 -10.02
C LEU A 74 -4.05 -0.95 -11.35
N LEU A 75 -3.65 -0.21 -12.38
CA LEU A 75 -4.22 -0.36 -13.72
C LEU A 75 -4.01 -1.79 -14.25
N GLY A 76 -2.81 -2.36 -14.07
CA GLY A 76 -2.51 -3.74 -14.45
C GLY A 76 -3.39 -4.77 -13.74
N LYS A 77 -3.74 -4.55 -12.47
CA LYS A 77 -4.70 -5.39 -11.73
C LYS A 77 -6.10 -5.33 -12.33
N ILE A 78 -6.59 -4.12 -12.61
CA ILE A 78 -7.91 -3.91 -13.23
C ILE A 78 -7.98 -4.62 -14.59
N PHE A 79 -6.95 -4.46 -15.43
CA PHE A 79 -6.87 -5.18 -16.70
C PHE A 79 -6.88 -6.71 -16.50
N ARG A 80 -6.14 -7.22 -15.51
CA ARG A 80 -6.13 -8.66 -15.21
C ARG A 80 -7.53 -9.16 -14.86
N GLU A 81 -8.26 -8.42 -14.03
CA GLU A 81 -9.62 -8.77 -13.62
C GLU A 81 -10.65 -8.67 -14.75
N ILE A 82 -10.50 -7.73 -15.68
CA ILE A 82 -11.43 -7.57 -16.80
C ILE A 82 -11.20 -8.66 -17.85
N PHE A 83 -9.94 -8.94 -18.19
CA PHE A 83 -9.60 -9.74 -19.37
C PHE A 83 -9.28 -11.21 -19.09
N PHE A 84 -8.85 -11.56 -17.87
CA PHE A 84 -8.40 -12.92 -17.54
C PHE A 84 -9.25 -13.60 -16.47
N LYS A 85 -10.38 -12.99 -16.08
CA LYS A 85 -11.35 -13.56 -15.14
C LYS A 85 -12.39 -14.46 -15.83
N GLN A 86 -12.04 -15.03 -16.97
CA GLN A 86 -12.71 -16.18 -17.60
C GLN A 86 -11.71 -17.32 -17.63
N ASP A 87 -11.66 -18.11 -16.56
CA ASP A 87 -11.19 -19.51 -16.51
C ASP A 87 -11.17 -19.93 -15.03
N GLY A 88 -12.36 -20.24 -14.53
CA GLY A 88 -12.61 -20.78 -13.19
C GLY A 88 -13.97 -21.48 -13.16
#